data_AF-Q4V8U4-F1
#
_entry.id   AF-Q4V8U4-F1
#
_cell.length_a   1.000
_cell.length_b   1.000
_cell.length_c   1.000
_cell.angle_alpha   90.00
_cell.angle_beta   90.00
_cell.angle_gamma   90.00
#
_symmetry.space_group_name_H-M   'P 1'
#
loop_
_entity.id
_entity.type
_entity.pdbx_description
1 polymer ?
#
loop_
_entity_poly.entity_id
_entity_poly.type
_entity_poly.pdbx_seq_one_letter_code
_entity_poly.pdbx_strand_id
1 'polypeptide(L)'
;MIRHCRIFSHLVLRSQSSHVHSSPVRILLPLSANTCTASPRTHSTNVKVRSYLQYMKRKVQGSPVPPYNHVCQVGDPVLRSHAAEVEPGAIQGPEVQKVIKTLVKVMRKLECVGLSAPQIGVPLRILALEYPKKMLEESSTASVEARGLVAVPLMIFINPQLRVLDGRTVIFQEACESISGYSASVPRYVSVEVSGLNEKAEEVSWKASGWPARILQHEMDHLNGVLYIDHMDSKTFINVKWEEHNE
;
A
#
# COMPACT_ATOMS: atom_id res chain seq x y z
N MET A 1 -16.59 -11.32 -5.60
CA MET A 1 -17.11 -9.96 -5.34
C MET A 1 -15.96 -9.00 -5.58
N ILE A 2 -15.88 -8.42 -6.78
CA ILE A 2 -14.91 -7.37 -7.10
C ILE A 2 -15.32 -6.17 -6.23
N ARG A 3 -14.54 -5.87 -5.18
CA ARG A 3 -14.76 -4.71 -4.32
C ARG A 3 -14.40 -3.47 -5.11
N HIS A 4 -15.33 -3.02 -5.96
CA HIS A 4 -15.28 -1.70 -6.57
C HIS A 4 -15.28 -0.70 -5.42
N CYS A 5 -14.11 -0.13 -5.12
CA CYS A 5 -14.02 1.07 -4.33
C CYS A 5 -14.69 2.18 -5.16
N ARG A 6 -16.00 2.39 -4.94
CA ARG A 6 -16.77 3.49 -5.52
C ARG A 6 -16.23 4.79 -4.94
N ILE A 7 -15.24 5.39 -5.61
CA ILE A 7 -14.62 6.63 -5.15
C ILE A 7 -15.27 7.81 -5.87
N PHE A 8 -15.81 8.73 -5.08
CA PHE A 8 -16.41 10.00 -5.48
C PHE A 8 -15.46 10.85 -6.34
N SER A 9 -15.98 11.32 -7.48
CA SER A 9 -15.34 12.34 -8.32
C SER A 9 -15.63 13.72 -7.73
N HIS A 10 -14.70 14.27 -6.95
CA HIS A 10 -14.65 15.71 -6.74
C HIS A 10 -13.20 16.20 -6.81
N LEU A 11 -12.88 16.76 -7.98
CA LEU A 11 -11.73 17.62 -8.21
C LEU A 11 -11.91 18.87 -7.34
N VAL A 12 -11.14 19.01 -6.25
CA VAL A 12 -11.14 20.23 -5.43
C VAL A 12 -9.78 20.90 -5.52
N LEU A 13 -9.73 21.99 -6.29
CA LEU A 13 -8.69 23.00 -6.18
C LEU A 13 -8.97 23.79 -4.89
N ARG A 14 -8.16 23.61 -3.86
CA ARG A 14 -8.31 24.34 -2.59
C ARG A 14 -7.73 25.75 -2.68
N SER A 15 -8.55 26.76 -2.36
CA SER A 15 -8.12 27.99 -1.71
C SER A 15 -8.74 28.07 -0.30
N GLN A 16 -7.98 28.61 0.65
CA GLN A 16 -8.28 28.60 2.07
C GLN A 16 -9.15 29.79 2.47
N SER A 17 -10.12 29.58 3.37
CA SER A 17 -10.44 30.56 4.42
C SER A 17 -11.24 29.92 5.55
N SER A 18 -10.82 30.28 6.75
CA SER A 18 -11.25 29.91 8.10
C SER A 18 -12.56 30.57 8.53
N HIS A 19 -13.32 29.92 9.42
CA HIS A 19 -13.81 30.47 10.69
C HIS A 19 -14.60 29.39 11.45
N VAL A 20 -14.13 28.99 12.64
CA VAL A 20 -14.85 28.12 13.57
C VAL A 20 -15.07 28.89 14.87
N HIS A 21 -16.34 29.11 15.19
CA HIS A 21 -16.78 29.69 16.46
C HIS A 21 -16.96 28.59 17.51
N SER A 22 -16.37 28.81 18.67
CA SER A 22 -16.48 28.03 19.89
C SER A 22 -17.74 28.43 20.68
N SER A 23 -18.42 27.44 21.28
CA SER A 23 -19.46 27.64 22.28
C SER A 23 -19.23 26.71 23.48
N PRO A 24 -19.64 27.09 24.70
CA PRO A 24 -19.02 26.60 25.92
C PRO A 24 -19.74 25.40 26.54
N VAL A 25 -18.95 24.54 27.18
CA VAL A 25 -19.33 23.28 27.83
C VAL A 25 -19.92 23.56 29.21
N ARG A 26 -21.12 23.02 29.48
CA ARG A 26 -21.85 23.12 30.74
C ARG A 26 -21.47 21.97 31.66
N ILE A 27 -20.96 22.29 32.85
CA ILE A 27 -20.53 21.35 33.89
C ILE A 27 -21.77 20.85 34.66
N LEU A 28 -21.98 19.53 34.68
CA LEU A 28 -23.04 18.87 35.47
C LEU A 28 -22.43 18.20 36.71
N LEU A 29 -23.08 18.44 37.85
CA LEU A 29 -22.75 18.03 39.22
C LEU A 29 -22.86 16.50 39.46
N PRO A 30 -22.16 15.97 40.48
CA PRO A 30 -22.03 14.53 40.71
C PRO A 30 -23.19 13.96 41.53
N LEU A 31 -23.77 12.84 41.05
CA LEU A 31 -24.77 12.06 41.77
C LEU A 31 -24.13 10.83 42.43
N SER A 32 -24.18 10.84 43.76
CA SER A 32 -24.37 9.74 44.72
C SER A 32 -23.75 8.36 44.44
N ALA A 33 -22.84 7.98 45.34
CA ALA A 33 -22.24 6.66 45.48
C ALA A 33 -23.27 5.61 45.91
N ASN A 34 -23.66 4.72 44.99
CA ASN A 34 -24.28 3.44 45.34
C ASN A 34 -23.24 2.32 45.21
N THR A 35 -23.06 1.61 46.31
CA THR A 35 -22.20 0.44 46.49
C THR A 35 -22.74 -0.75 45.71
N CYS A 36 -22.39 -0.85 44.42
CA CYS A 36 -22.68 -2.04 43.63
C CYS A 36 -21.70 -3.15 44.00
N THR A 37 -22.21 -4.19 44.67
CA THR A 37 -21.55 -5.49 44.84
C THR A 37 -21.26 -6.09 43.47
N ALA A 38 -20.03 -5.94 42.98
CA ALA A 38 -19.61 -6.52 41.72
C ALA A 38 -19.49 -8.05 41.86
N SER A 39 -20.42 -8.79 41.26
CA SER A 39 -20.25 -10.21 40.98
C SER A 39 -18.99 -10.40 40.11
N PRO A 40 -18.11 -11.36 40.41
CA PRO A 40 -16.88 -11.55 39.65
C PRO A 40 -17.25 -11.96 38.22
N ARG A 41 -17.12 -11.01 37.29
CA ARG A 41 -17.20 -11.30 35.86
C ARG A 41 -16.08 -12.29 35.55
N THR A 42 -16.45 -13.54 35.33
CA THR A 42 -15.58 -14.51 34.67
C THR A 42 -15.34 -14.00 33.26
N HIS A 43 -14.30 -13.21 33.07
CA HIS A 43 -13.79 -12.91 31.75
C HIS A 43 -13.27 -14.23 31.17
N SER A 44 -14.15 -14.93 30.45
CA SER A 44 -13.72 -15.93 29.49
C SER A 44 -12.92 -15.18 28.44
N THR A 45 -11.61 -15.10 28.64
CA THR A 45 -10.73 -14.59 27.62
C THR A 45 -10.78 -15.64 26.52
N ASN A 46 -11.33 -15.28 25.36
CA ASN A 46 -11.32 -16.13 24.18
C ASN A 46 -9.90 -16.21 23.58
N VAL A 47 -8.89 -16.29 24.46
CA VAL A 47 -7.48 -16.46 24.13
C VAL A 47 -7.38 -17.89 23.66
N LYS A 48 -7.34 -18.06 22.34
CA LYS A 48 -7.04 -19.34 21.71
C LYS A 48 -5.65 -19.78 22.17
N VAL A 49 -5.58 -20.61 23.21
CA VAL A 49 -4.35 -21.26 23.64
C VAL A 49 -3.95 -22.24 22.55
N ARG A 50 -2.83 -21.98 21.87
CA ARG A 50 -2.27 -22.92 20.88
C ARG A 50 -1.87 -24.20 21.59
N SER A 51 -2.07 -25.34 20.93
CA SER A 51 -1.63 -26.61 21.50
C SER A 51 -0.11 -26.69 21.58
N TYR A 52 0.41 -27.43 22.56
CA TYR A 52 1.86 -27.69 22.68
C TYR A 52 2.44 -28.31 21.39
N LEU A 53 1.68 -29.17 20.71
CA LEU A 53 2.07 -29.72 19.41
C LEU A 53 2.22 -28.65 18.32
N GLN A 54 1.31 -27.66 18.26
CA GLN A 54 1.44 -26.54 17.32
C GLN A 54 2.67 -25.67 17.65
N TYR A 55 2.98 -25.48 18.92
CA TYR A 55 4.20 -24.80 19.37
C TYR A 55 5.46 -25.55 18.92
N MET A 56 5.54 -26.86 19.19
CA MET A 56 6.66 -27.71 18.79
C MET A 56 6.83 -27.76 17.28
N LYS A 57 5.74 -27.89 16.52
CA LYS A 57 5.76 -27.87 15.05
C LYS A 57 6.42 -26.59 14.51
N ARG A 58 6.13 -25.42 15.10
CA ARG A 58 6.77 -24.15 14.72
C ARG A 58 8.27 -24.12 15.04
N LYS A 59 8.68 -24.64 16.21
CA LYS A 59 10.11 -24.73 16.54
C LYS A 59 10.89 -25.61 15.56
N VAL A 60 10.26 -26.68 15.07
CA VAL A 60 10.87 -27.58 14.08
C VAL A 60 10.88 -26.96 12.67
N GLN A 61 9.79 -26.31 12.25
CA GLN A 61 9.67 -25.74 10.90
C GLN A 61 10.42 -24.41 10.71
N GLY A 62 10.84 -23.75 11.80
CA GLY A 62 11.42 -22.41 11.76
C GLY A 62 10.38 -21.32 11.47
N SER A 63 10.82 -20.08 11.54
CA SER A 63 10.02 -18.94 11.08
C SER A 63 9.95 -18.96 9.55
N PRO A 64 8.82 -18.58 8.93
CA PRO A 64 8.78 -18.34 7.49
C PRO A 64 9.89 -17.37 7.09
N VAL A 65 10.59 -17.67 6.00
CA VAL A 65 11.66 -16.82 5.45
C VAL A 65 11.13 -16.18 4.16
N PRO A 66 11.43 -14.90 3.89
CA PRO A 66 11.03 -14.24 2.65
C PRO A 66 11.66 -14.91 1.40
N PRO A 67 11.11 -14.71 0.19
CA PRO A 67 9.94 -13.90 -0.11
C PRO A 67 8.64 -14.53 0.40
N TYR A 68 7.82 -13.72 1.07
CA TYR A 68 6.53 -14.16 1.61
C TYR A 68 5.46 -14.27 0.53
N ASN A 69 4.49 -15.19 0.71
CA ASN A 69 3.30 -15.30 -0.16
C ASN A 69 2.14 -14.37 0.31
N HIS A 70 2.46 -13.36 1.11
CA HIS A 70 1.58 -12.33 1.63
C HIS A 70 2.35 -11.00 1.71
N VAL A 71 1.63 -9.89 1.87
CA VAL A 71 2.21 -8.56 2.01
C VAL A 71 2.47 -8.23 3.47
N CYS A 72 3.71 -7.85 3.80
CA CYS A 72 4.10 -7.28 5.08
C CYS A 72 3.23 -6.06 5.40
N GLN A 73 2.73 -5.97 6.63
CA GLN A 73 1.93 -4.84 7.06
C GLN A 73 2.79 -3.78 7.73
N VAL A 74 2.33 -2.53 7.70
CA VAL A 74 2.92 -1.42 8.46
C VAL A 74 3.21 -1.85 9.91
N GLY A 75 4.41 -1.54 10.37
CA GLY A 75 4.98 -2.07 11.61
C GLY A 75 6.07 -3.11 11.38
N ASP A 76 6.10 -3.79 10.23
CA ASP A 76 7.24 -4.60 9.80
C ASP A 76 8.42 -3.67 9.42
N PRO A 77 9.61 -3.80 10.06
CA PRO A 77 10.75 -2.92 9.83
C PRO A 77 11.29 -2.97 8.39
N VAL A 78 11.02 -4.03 7.62
CA VAL A 78 11.45 -4.11 6.21
C VAL A 78 10.84 -2.97 5.38
N LEU A 79 9.62 -2.53 5.72
CA LEU A 79 8.90 -1.47 5.01
C LEU A 79 9.44 -0.06 5.29
N ARG A 80 10.34 0.07 6.26
CA ARG A 80 10.98 1.34 6.66
C ARG A 80 12.48 1.35 6.37
N SER A 81 13.02 0.28 5.83
CA SER A 81 14.43 0.17 5.45
C SER A 81 14.63 0.66 4.01
N HIS A 82 15.77 1.31 3.74
CA HIS A 82 16.19 1.55 2.36
C HIS A 82 16.61 0.22 1.73
N ALA A 83 15.98 -0.16 0.63
CA ALA A 83 16.27 -1.43 -0.04
C ALA A 83 17.65 -1.40 -0.71
N ALA A 84 18.35 -2.53 -0.67
CA ALA A 84 19.67 -2.69 -1.28
C ALA A 84 19.57 -2.94 -2.79
N GLU A 85 20.59 -2.51 -3.53
CA GLU A 85 20.71 -2.80 -4.95
C GLU A 85 20.94 -4.30 -5.20
N VAL A 86 20.47 -4.77 -6.34
CA VAL A 86 20.72 -6.12 -6.85
C VAL A 86 21.94 -6.07 -7.76
N GLU A 87 22.94 -6.90 -7.49
CA GLU A 87 24.09 -7.06 -8.39
C GLU A 87 23.61 -7.50 -9.79
N PRO A 88 23.98 -6.80 -10.88
CA PRO A 88 23.48 -7.12 -12.22
C PRO A 88 23.70 -8.58 -12.64
N GLY A 89 24.85 -9.16 -12.27
CA GLY A 89 25.15 -10.57 -12.54
C GLY A 89 24.29 -11.58 -11.78
N ALA A 90 23.60 -11.16 -10.71
CA ALA A 90 22.71 -12.01 -9.92
C ALA A 90 21.25 -11.99 -10.41
N ILE A 91 20.87 -11.06 -11.29
CA ILE A 91 19.48 -10.83 -11.71
C ILE A 91 18.84 -12.08 -12.32
N GLN A 92 19.56 -12.76 -13.22
CA GLN A 92 19.09 -14.01 -13.84
C GLN A 92 19.31 -15.24 -12.94
N GLY A 93 19.93 -15.07 -11.77
CA GLY A 93 20.16 -16.12 -10.79
C GLY A 93 18.87 -16.61 -10.13
N PRO A 94 18.87 -17.85 -9.60
CA PRO A 94 17.67 -18.48 -9.06
C PRO A 94 17.04 -17.73 -7.88
N GLU A 95 17.86 -17.03 -7.08
CA GLU A 95 17.39 -16.27 -5.92
C GLU A 95 16.58 -15.05 -6.33
N VAL A 96 17.12 -14.18 -7.19
CA VAL A 96 16.41 -12.98 -7.69
C VAL A 96 15.18 -13.39 -8.50
N GLN A 97 15.29 -14.41 -9.34
CA GLN A 97 14.15 -14.92 -10.11
C GLN A 97 13.05 -15.48 -9.20
N LYS A 98 13.37 -16.08 -8.05
CA LYS A 98 12.38 -16.50 -7.06
C LYS A 98 11.67 -15.31 -6.41
N VAL A 99 12.38 -14.22 -6.16
CA VAL A 99 11.79 -12.96 -5.66
C VAL A 99 10.81 -12.39 -6.68
N ILE A 100 11.24 -12.21 -7.94
CA ILE A 100 10.40 -11.68 -9.02
C ILE A 100 9.14 -12.53 -9.22
N LYS A 101 9.29 -13.86 -9.31
CA LYS A 101 8.14 -14.78 -9.45
C LYS A 101 7.16 -14.66 -8.27
N THR A 102 7.67 -14.53 -7.05
CA THR A 102 6.82 -14.40 -5.85
C THR A 102 6.13 -13.04 -5.83
N LEU A 103 6.83 -11.97 -6.20
CA LEU A 103 6.30 -10.61 -6.29
C LEU A 103 5.12 -10.54 -7.26
N VAL A 104 5.31 -11.01 -8.50
CA VAL A 104 4.26 -11.04 -9.52
C VAL A 104 3.09 -11.93 -9.11
N LYS A 105 3.38 -13.09 -8.50
CA LYS A 105 2.34 -14.00 -7.99
C LYS A 105 1.48 -13.34 -6.91
N VAL A 106 2.08 -12.64 -5.95
CA VAL A 106 1.36 -11.94 -4.88
C VAL A 106 0.58 -10.76 -5.44
N MET A 107 1.19 -9.95 -6.29
CA MET A 107 0.55 -8.80 -6.94
C MET A 107 -0.74 -9.21 -7.66
N ARG A 108 -0.66 -10.24 -8.53
CA ARG A 108 -1.82 -10.75 -9.26
C ARG A 108 -2.85 -11.44 -8.36
N LYS A 109 -2.41 -12.14 -7.31
CA LYS A 109 -3.31 -12.77 -6.34
C LYS A 109 -4.16 -11.74 -5.59
N LEU A 110 -3.58 -10.58 -5.29
CA LEU A 110 -4.25 -9.47 -4.61
C LEU A 110 -4.98 -8.53 -5.57
N GLU A 111 -4.85 -8.76 -6.89
CA GLU A 111 -5.38 -7.87 -7.93
C GLU A 111 -4.91 -6.40 -7.77
N CYS A 112 -3.72 -6.20 -7.19
CA CYS A 112 -3.11 -4.88 -7.08
C CYS A 112 -2.28 -4.54 -8.33
N VAL A 113 -2.09 -3.24 -8.58
CA VAL A 113 -1.50 -2.72 -9.84
C VAL A 113 0.00 -2.43 -9.76
N GLY A 114 0.56 -2.54 -8.56
CA GLY A 114 1.97 -2.35 -8.24
C GLY A 114 2.32 -3.13 -6.98
N LEU A 115 3.56 -3.62 -6.92
CA LEU A 115 4.12 -4.22 -5.72
C LEU A 115 5.66 -4.18 -5.76
N SER A 116 6.29 -3.98 -4.61
CA SER A 116 7.75 -3.96 -4.45
C SER A 116 8.26 -5.10 -3.58
N ALA A 117 9.52 -5.51 -3.77
CA ALA A 117 10.16 -6.59 -3.01
C ALA A 117 10.14 -6.39 -1.48
N PRO A 118 10.32 -5.16 -0.93
CA PRO A 118 10.18 -4.93 0.51
C PRO A 118 8.83 -5.38 1.06
N GLN A 119 7.74 -5.24 0.28
CA GLN A 119 6.40 -5.63 0.70
C GLN A 119 6.22 -7.15 0.84
N ILE A 120 7.09 -7.96 0.23
CA ILE A 120 7.13 -9.42 0.44
C ILE A 120 8.30 -9.85 1.33
N GLY A 121 8.84 -8.90 2.12
CA GLY A 121 9.89 -9.14 3.11
C GLY A 121 11.31 -9.19 2.55
N VAL A 122 11.52 -8.80 1.29
CA VAL A 122 12.85 -8.84 0.64
C VAL A 122 13.36 -7.40 0.46
N PRO A 123 14.42 -6.99 1.18
CA PRO A 123 14.93 -5.60 1.14
C PRO A 123 15.80 -5.34 -0.10
N LEU A 124 15.31 -5.66 -1.30
CA LEU A 124 15.99 -5.44 -2.58
C LEU A 124 15.22 -4.42 -3.44
N ARG A 125 15.95 -3.67 -4.26
CA ARG A 125 15.40 -2.66 -5.18
C ARG A 125 14.76 -3.30 -6.40
N ILE A 126 13.65 -3.99 -6.21
CA ILE A 126 12.86 -4.63 -7.25
C ILE A 126 11.41 -4.19 -7.08
N LEU A 127 10.80 -3.68 -8.15
CA LEU A 127 9.38 -3.39 -8.21
C LEU A 127 8.75 -3.99 -9.47
N ALA A 128 7.45 -4.27 -9.37
CA ALA A 128 6.62 -4.74 -10.45
C ALA A 128 5.40 -3.82 -10.55
N LEU A 129 4.94 -3.60 -11.78
CA LEU A 129 3.63 -2.99 -12.02
C LEU A 129 2.94 -3.64 -13.22
N GLU A 130 1.62 -3.63 -13.18
CA GLU A 130 0.76 -4.14 -14.24
C GLU A 130 -0.62 -3.49 -14.10
N TYR A 131 -1.18 -3.00 -15.20
CA TYR A 131 -2.56 -2.53 -15.25
C TYR A 131 -3.28 -3.29 -16.36
N PRO A 132 -3.90 -4.45 -16.05
CA PRO A 132 -4.50 -5.31 -17.06
C PRO A 132 -5.59 -4.62 -17.85
N LYS A 133 -5.71 -4.94 -19.14
CA LYS A 133 -6.77 -4.39 -20.02
C LYS A 133 -8.18 -4.59 -19.44
N LYS A 134 -8.43 -5.74 -18.83
CA LYS A 134 -9.69 -6.05 -18.15
C LYS A 134 -10.04 -5.01 -17.07
N MET A 135 -9.06 -4.58 -16.27
CA MET A 135 -9.27 -3.58 -15.23
C MET A 135 -9.56 -2.18 -15.83
N LEU A 136 -8.99 -1.89 -17.01
CA LEU A 136 -9.30 -0.66 -17.75
C LEU A 136 -10.73 -0.68 -18.31
N GLU A 137 -11.16 -1.81 -18.88
CA GLU A 137 -12.51 -1.99 -19.43
C GLU A 137 -13.61 -1.93 -18.34
N GLU A 138 -13.30 -2.35 -17.12
CA GLU A 138 -14.20 -2.24 -15.95
C GLU A 138 -14.25 -0.82 -15.35
N SER A 139 -13.36 0.09 -15.75
CA SER A 139 -13.30 1.46 -15.23
C SER A 139 -14.28 2.39 -15.95
N SER A 140 -14.88 3.33 -15.22
CA SER A 140 -15.76 4.34 -15.85
C SER A 140 -14.95 5.31 -16.73
N THR A 141 -15.55 5.80 -17.82
CA THR A 141 -14.92 6.78 -18.73
C THR A 141 -14.39 8.00 -17.98
N ALA A 142 -15.18 8.56 -17.05
CA ALA A 142 -14.77 9.67 -16.22
C ALA A 142 -13.54 9.35 -15.33
N SER A 143 -13.43 8.12 -14.83
CA SER A 143 -12.26 7.70 -14.05
C SER A 143 -11.02 7.53 -14.92
N VAL A 144 -11.19 6.98 -16.12
CA VAL A 144 -10.13 6.81 -17.11
C VAL A 144 -9.52 8.16 -17.49
N GLU A 145 -10.37 9.13 -17.82
CA GLU A 145 -9.95 10.49 -18.18
C GLU A 145 -9.31 11.22 -17.00
N ALA A 146 -9.97 11.24 -15.83
CA ALA A 146 -9.48 11.99 -14.68
C ALA A 146 -8.13 11.48 -14.17
N ARG A 147 -7.93 10.16 -14.11
CA ARG A 147 -6.72 9.54 -13.57
C ARG A 147 -5.65 9.28 -14.64
N GLY A 148 -5.97 9.42 -15.92
CA GLY A 148 -5.10 9.00 -17.02
C GLY A 148 -4.82 7.49 -16.95
N LEU A 149 -5.88 6.68 -16.85
CA LEU A 149 -5.76 5.22 -16.83
C LEU A 149 -5.42 4.72 -18.24
N VAL A 150 -4.40 3.88 -18.33
CA VAL A 150 -4.03 3.15 -19.55
C VAL A 150 -3.67 1.73 -19.17
N ALA A 151 -3.84 0.80 -20.11
CA ALA A 151 -3.38 -0.57 -19.91
C ALA A 151 -1.84 -0.56 -19.88
N VAL A 152 -1.27 -1.26 -18.90
CA VAL A 152 0.18 -1.40 -18.73
C VAL A 152 0.46 -2.90 -18.67
N PRO A 153 1.28 -3.46 -19.60
CA PRO A 153 1.70 -4.84 -19.49
C PRO A 153 2.51 -5.06 -18.21
N LEU A 154 2.75 -6.31 -17.81
CA LEU A 154 3.66 -6.56 -16.70
C LEU A 154 5.04 -5.95 -17.02
N MET A 155 5.50 -5.06 -16.14
CA MET A 155 6.83 -4.47 -16.20
C MET A 155 7.52 -4.70 -14.86
N ILE A 156 8.79 -5.11 -14.93
CA ILE A 156 9.67 -5.31 -13.78
C ILE A 156 10.81 -4.31 -13.90
N PHE A 157 11.12 -3.62 -12.81
CA PHE A 157 12.28 -2.76 -12.72
C PHE A 157 13.14 -3.17 -11.53
N ILE A 158 14.42 -3.37 -11.80
CA ILE A 158 15.48 -3.73 -10.85
C ILE A 158 16.48 -2.57 -10.82
N ASN A 159 16.89 -2.19 -9.62
CA ASN A 159 17.66 -0.96 -9.34
C ASN A 159 17.06 0.28 -10.04
N PRO A 160 15.74 0.52 -9.96
CA PRO A 160 15.14 1.65 -10.64
C PRO A 160 15.64 2.99 -10.07
N GLN A 161 15.75 3.95 -10.98
CA GLN A 161 15.91 5.38 -10.73
C GLN A 161 14.74 6.11 -11.36
N LEU A 162 14.23 7.14 -10.69
CA LEU A 162 13.06 7.89 -11.14
C LEU A 162 13.44 9.36 -11.34
N ARG A 163 13.11 9.90 -12.51
CA ARG A 163 13.28 11.30 -12.89
C ARG A 163 11.92 11.95 -13.11
N VAL A 164 11.68 13.10 -12.51
CA VAL A 164 10.45 13.88 -12.75
C VAL A 164 10.55 14.56 -14.13
N LEU A 165 9.52 14.39 -14.96
CA LEU A 165 9.40 15.04 -16.27
C LEU A 165 8.47 16.26 -16.22
N ASP A 166 7.45 16.21 -15.37
CA ASP A 166 6.52 17.31 -15.12
C ASP A 166 6.37 17.54 -13.61
N GLY A 167 6.87 18.69 -13.14
CA GLY A 167 6.90 19.05 -11.73
C GLY A 167 5.54 19.43 -11.13
N ARG A 168 4.49 19.56 -11.94
CA ARG A 168 3.13 19.74 -11.43
C ARG A 168 2.69 18.50 -10.67
N THR A 169 1.92 18.70 -9.61
CA THR A 169 1.34 17.61 -8.84
C THR A 169 -0.18 17.57 -8.97
N VAL A 170 -0.73 16.36 -8.95
CA VAL A 170 -2.16 16.10 -8.91
C VAL A 170 -2.47 15.23 -7.70
N ILE A 171 -3.66 15.41 -7.11
CA ILE A 171 -4.08 14.72 -5.90
C ILE A 171 -5.13 13.67 -6.26
N PHE A 172 -4.88 12.43 -5.87
CA PHE A 172 -5.82 11.32 -5.95
C PHE A 172 -5.71 10.47 -4.70
N GLN A 173 -6.76 9.68 -4.42
CA GLN A 173 -6.73 8.69 -3.36
C GLN A 173 -5.80 7.52 -3.71
N GLU A 174 -4.94 7.16 -2.77
CA GLU A 174 -4.13 5.94 -2.79
C GLU A 174 -4.57 5.00 -1.67
N ALA A 175 -4.39 3.71 -1.91
CA ALA A 175 -4.43 2.65 -0.90
C ALA A 175 -3.22 1.74 -1.14
N CYS A 176 -2.79 1.01 -0.12
CA CYS A 176 -1.62 0.15 -0.19
C CYS A 176 -1.91 -1.18 0.50
N GLU A 177 -1.50 -2.29 -0.12
CA GLU A 177 -1.64 -3.63 0.47
C GLU A 177 -0.86 -3.77 1.79
N SER A 178 0.16 -2.94 2.04
CA SER A 178 0.87 -2.88 3.32
C SER A 178 0.14 -2.09 4.41
N ILE A 179 -0.93 -1.36 4.07
CA ILE A 179 -1.77 -0.59 5.01
C ILE A 179 -3.23 -0.97 4.76
N SER A 180 -3.54 -2.21 5.10
CA SER A 180 -4.84 -2.83 4.77
C SER A 180 -6.02 -2.05 5.32
N GLY A 181 -6.97 -1.73 4.45
CA GLY A 181 -8.26 -1.14 4.85
C GLY A 181 -8.25 0.39 5.00
N TYR A 182 -7.18 1.07 4.59
CA TYR A 182 -7.12 2.53 4.64
C TYR A 182 -6.79 3.16 3.30
N SER A 183 -7.23 4.40 3.12
CA SER A 183 -6.90 5.24 1.97
C SER A 183 -6.75 6.70 2.40
N ALA A 184 -5.95 7.46 1.66
CA ALA A 184 -5.88 8.92 1.77
C ALA A 184 -5.52 9.55 0.42
N SER A 185 -5.79 10.85 0.31
CA SER A 185 -5.37 11.68 -0.81
C SER A 185 -3.86 11.94 -0.75
N VAL A 186 -3.16 11.67 -1.86
CA VAL A 186 -1.70 11.82 -1.96
C VAL A 186 -1.34 12.67 -3.19
N PRO A 187 -0.52 13.73 -3.05
CA PRO A 187 0.00 14.47 -4.19
C PRO A 187 1.10 13.67 -4.89
N ARG A 188 1.04 13.58 -6.23
CA ARG A 188 2.08 12.92 -7.05
C ARG A 188 2.38 13.74 -8.29
N TYR A 189 3.62 13.66 -8.78
CA TYR A 189 4.03 14.29 -10.04
C TYR A 189 3.22 13.74 -11.21
N VAL A 190 2.88 14.61 -12.16
CA VAL A 190 2.04 14.26 -13.32
C VAL A 190 2.74 13.29 -14.26
N SER A 191 4.05 13.46 -14.45
CA SER A 191 4.85 12.65 -15.38
C SER A 191 6.25 12.39 -14.84
N VAL A 192 6.71 11.17 -15.04
CA VAL A 192 8.00 10.65 -14.57
C VAL A 192 8.61 9.74 -15.62
N GLU A 193 9.92 9.56 -15.55
CA GLU A 193 10.66 8.54 -16.28
C GLU A 193 11.33 7.61 -15.27
N VAL A 194 11.12 6.31 -15.45
CA VAL A 194 11.82 5.29 -14.68
C VAL A 194 12.85 4.61 -15.57
N SER A 195 14.06 4.44 -15.06
CA SER A 195 15.13 3.70 -15.73
C SER A 195 15.75 2.68 -14.78
N GLY A 196 16.22 1.55 -15.30
CA GLY A 196 16.86 0.50 -14.52
C GLY A 196 17.13 -0.73 -15.37
N LEU A 197 17.12 -1.90 -14.74
CA LEU A 197 17.26 -3.20 -15.40
C LEU A 197 15.94 -3.96 -15.36
N ASN A 198 15.67 -4.79 -16.37
CA ASN A 198 14.53 -5.72 -16.34
C ASN A 198 14.93 -7.08 -15.74
N GLU A 199 14.00 -8.05 -15.74
CA GLU A 199 14.22 -9.40 -15.22
C GLU A 199 15.27 -10.22 -15.98
N LYS A 200 15.72 -9.74 -17.15
CA LYS A 200 16.77 -10.32 -17.99
C LYS A 200 18.10 -9.58 -17.84
N ALA A 201 18.20 -8.61 -16.94
CA ALA A 201 19.36 -7.72 -16.76
C ALA A 201 19.64 -6.81 -17.97
N GLU A 202 18.62 -6.52 -18.78
CA GLU A 202 18.71 -5.56 -19.89
C GLU A 202 18.33 -4.17 -19.40
N GLU A 203 19.02 -3.13 -19.88
CA GLU A 203 18.67 -1.74 -19.57
C GLU A 203 17.31 -1.38 -20.17
N VAL A 204 16.47 -0.75 -19.34
CA VAL A 204 15.16 -0.26 -19.73
C VAL A 204 14.96 1.16 -19.23
N SER A 205 14.33 1.99 -20.06
CA SER A 205 13.82 3.31 -19.67
C SER A 205 12.40 3.47 -20.17
N TRP A 206 11.52 4.02 -19.33
CA TRP A 206 10.11 4.18 -19.65
C TRP A 206 9.56 5.47 -19.08
N LYS A 207 8.94 6.27 -19.95
CA LYS A 207 8.24 7.51 -19.60
C LYS A 207 6.77 7.20 -19.36
N ALA A 208 6.28 7.60 -18.19
CA ALA A 208 4.92 7.39 -17.75
C ALA A 208 4.28 8.71 -17.34
N SER A 209 2.97 8.81 -17.56
CA SER A 209 2.13 9.93 -17.11
C SER A 209 0.81 9.39 -16.56
N GLY A 210 0.11 10.19 -15.75
CA GLY A 210 -1.17 9.78 -15.18
C GLY A 210 -1.03 8.64 -14.15
N TRP A 211 -1.93 7.67 -14.19
CA TRP A 211 -1.98 6.60 -13.19
C TRP A 211 -0.73 5.72 -13.16
N PRO A 212 -0.13 5.31 -14.30
CA PRO A 212 1.14 4.60 -14.29
C PRO A 212 2.28 5.37 -13.62
N ALA A 213 2.36 6.70 -13.81
CA ALA A 213 3.35 7.53 -13.14
C ALA A 213 3.16 7.56 -11.62
N ARG A 214 1.90 7.56 -11.17
CA ARG A 214 1.56 7.47 -9.74
C ARG A 214 1.94 6.12 -9.15
N ILE A 215 1.65 5.01 -9.83
CA ILE A 215 2.06 3.66 -9.40
C ILE A 215 3.58 3.61 -9.25
N LEU A 216 4.34 4.07 -10.26
CA LEU A 216 5.81 4.09 -10.18
C LEU A 216 6.34 4.89 -8.99
N GLN A 217 5.79 6.07 -8.72
CA GLN A 217 6.17 6.86 -7.55
C GLN A 217 5.87 6.12 -6.24
N HIS A 218 4.69 5.49 -6.14
CA HIS A 218 4.32 4.69 -4.96
C HIS A 218 5.28 3.52 -4.73
N GLU A 219 5.60 2.76 -5.78
CA GLU A 219 6.52 1.62 -5.63
C GLU A 219 7.96 2.06 -5.38
N MET A 220 8.38 3.21 -5.93
CA MET A 220 9.68 3.82 -5.62
C MET A 220 9.78 4.26 -4.16
N ASP A 221 8.70 4.77 -3.55
CA ASP A 221 8.67 5.11 -2.13
C ASP A 221 8.99 3.88 -1.27
N HIS A 222 8.39 2.74 -1.59
CA HIS A 222 8.65 1.49 -0.86
C HIS A 222 10.11 1.06 -0.90
N LEU A 223 10.80 1.27 -2.03
CA LEU A 223 12.24 0.98 -2.12
C LEU A 223 13.09 1.89 -1.23
N ASN A 224 12.56 3.05 -0.85
CA ASN A 224 13.24 4.04 -0.01
C ASN A 224 12.75 4.00 1.46
N GLY A 225 11.94 3.00 1.85
CA GLY A 225 11.39 2.89 3.21
C GLY A 225 10.27 3.90 3.51
N VAL A 226 9.66 4.46 2.46
CA VAL A 226 8.58 5.43 2.52
C VAL A 226 7.26 4.75 2.19
N LEU A 227 6.19 5.17 2.87
CA LEU A 227 4.83 4.72 2.66
C LEU A 227 3.97 5.92 2.23
N TYR A 228 2.85 5.68 1.53
CA TYR A 228 1.97 6.76 1.09
C TYR A 228 1.47 7.65 2.24
N ILE A 229 1.36 7.09 3.45
CA ILE A 229 0.97 7.83 4.67
C ILE A 229 1.98 8.89 5.09
N ASP A 230 3.21 8.84 4.58
CA ASP A 230 4.23 9.85 4.81
C ASP A 230 4.06 11.06 3.85
N HIS A 231 3.24 10.92 2.80
CA HIS A 231 2.95 11.97 1.80
C HIS A 231 1.49 12.45 1.79
N MET A 232 0.58 11.74 2.46
CA MET A 232 -0.85 12.00 2.39
C MET A 232 -1.28 13.35 3.00
N ASP A 233 -2.42 13.89 2.54
CA ASP A 233 -3.21 14.82 3.36
C ASP A 233 -3.87 14.01 4.49
N SER A 234 -3.32 14.13 5.70
CA SER A 234 -3.77 13.36 6.86
C SER A 234 -5.25 13.60 7.23
N LYS A 235 -5.85 14.73 6.82
CA LYS A 235 -7.28 15.00 7.01
C LYS A 235 -8.18 14.12 6.14
N THR A 236 -7.62 13.45 5.14
CA THR A 236 -8.33 12.57 4.21
C THR A 236 -8.11 11.09 4.51
N PHE A 237 -7.36 10.76 5.57
CA PHE A 237 -7.08 9.37 5.95
C PHE A 237 -8.32 8.73 6.56
N ILE A 238 -8.84 7.72 5.86
CA ILE A 238 -10.10 7.05 6.20
C ILE A 238 -9.97 5.53 6.12
N ASN A 239 -10.76 4.84 6.92
CA ASN A 239 -10.96 3.39 6.80
C ASN A 239 -11.94 3.13 5.66
N VAL A 240 -11.53 2.48 4.57
CA VAL A 240 -12.38 2.23 3.39
C VAL A 240 -13.47 1.18 3.62
N LYS A 241 -13.46 0.52 4.78
CA LYS A 241 -14.47 -0.45 5.21
C LYS A 241 -15.34 0.09 6.34
N TRP A 242 -15.35 1.40 6.59
CA TRP A 242 -16.09 1.97 7.72
C TRP A 242 -17.60 1.67 7.64
N GLU A 243 -18.19 1.67 6.44
CA GLU A 243 -19.61 1.30 6.22
C GLU A 243 -19.86 -0.14 6.68
N GLU A 244 -19.03 -1.11 6.27
CA GLU A 244 -19.15 -2.54 6.65
C GLU A 244 -19.16 -2.78 8.19
N HIS A 245 -18.68 -1.83 9.00
CA HIS A 245 -18.62 -1.96 10.45
C HIS A 245 -19.73 -1.19 11.19
N ASN A 246 -20.35 -0.20 10.54
CA ASN A 246 -21.30 0.72 11.19
C ASN A 246 -22.71 0.64 10.60
N GLU A 247 -22.88 0.01 9.44
CA GLU A 247 -24.16 -0.28 8.79
C GLU A 247 -24.45 -1.78 8.82
#